data_AF-A0A399SRZ5-F1
#
_entry.id   AF-A0A399SRZ5-F1
#
_cell.length_a   1.000
_cell.length_b   1.000
_cell.length_c   1.000
_cell.angle_alpha   90.00
_cell.angle_beta   90.00
_cell.angle_gamma   90.00
#
_symmetry.space_group_name_H-M   'P 1'
#
loop_
_entity.id
_entity.type
_entity.pdbx_description
1 polymer ?
#
loop_
_entity_poly.entity_id
_entity_poly.type
_entity_poly.pdbx_seq_one_letter_code
_entity_poly.pdbx_strand_id
1 'polypeptide(L)'
;MTIRKNTEDSETCPAQAMLKLLAGKWKPEIFRLATDGPLRFSSLLREIEGINKQTLSVALRELEEAGLLEKVVVREKPLHIEYYLSESGKSLVPVFRQLEKLA
;
A
#
# COMPACT_ATOMS: atom_id res chain seq x y z
N MET A 1 -9.23 -8.32 41.17
CA MET A 1 -9.80 -7.14 40.49
C MET A 1 -8.96 -6.87 39.25
N THR A 2 -9.33 -7.45 38.11
CA THR A 2 -8.61 -7.25 36.85
C THR A 2 -9.06 -5.93 36.25
N ILE A 3 -8.08 -5.05 36.01
CA ILE A 3 -8.25 -3.70 35.48
C ILE A 3 -8.97 -3.80 34.13
N ARG A 4 -10.17 -3.22 34.06
CA ARG A 4 -10.93 -3.06 32.81
C ARG A 4 -10.12 -2.13 31.91
N LYS A 5 -9.66 -2.65 30.77
CA LYS A 5 -9.03 -1.84 29.73
C LYS A 5 -10.13 -0.94 29.15
N ASN A 6 -10.12 0.34 29.53
CA ASN A 6 -11.02 1.35 29.00
C ASN A 6 -10.72 1.50 27.51
N THR A 7 -11.56 0.91 26.65
CA THR A 7 -11.72 1.34 25.27
C THR A 7 -12.41 2.69 25.31
N GLU A 8 -11.61 3.74 25.50
CA GLU A 8 -12.02 5.09 25.15
C GLU A 8 -11.86 5.21 23.64
N ASP A 9 -12.98 5.03 22.95
CA ASP A 9 -13.18 5.47 21.57
C ASP A 9 -13.00 7.00 21.50
N SER A 10 -11.75 7.47 21.48
CA SER A 10 -11.45 8.76 20.89
C SER A 10 -11.48 8.55 19.38
N GLU A 11 -12.40 9.20 18.69
CA GLU A 11 -12.48 9.29 17.23
C GLU A 11 -11.09 9.18 16.61
N THR A 12 -10.76 8.00 16.08
CA THR A 12 -9.43 7.76 15.53
C THR A 12 -9.31 8.71 14.35
N CYS A 13 -8.44 9.72 14.47
CA CYS A 13 -8.22 10.71 13.43
C CYS A 13 -8.11 9.97 12.09
N PRO A 14 -8.95 10.25 11.07
CA PRO A 14 -8.93 9.48 9.83
C PRO A 14 -7.53 9.47 9.17
N ALA A 15 -6.77 10.56 9.36
CA ALA A 15 -5.38 10.64 8.94
C ALA A 15 -4.47 9.65 9.68
N GLN A 16 -4.69 9.40 10.98
CA GLN A 16 -3.94 8.40 11.74
C GLN A 16 -4.13 6.99 11.18
N ALA A 17 -5.37 6.63 10.78
CA ALA A 17 -5.64 5.35 10.16
C ALA A 17 -4.87 5.19 8.83
N MET A 18 -4.89 6.23 7.98
CA MET A 18 -4.16 6.24 6.71
C MET A 18 -2.65 6.19 6.90
N LEU A 19 -2.11 6.95 7.85
CA LEU A 19 -0.68 6.92 8.17
C LEU A 19 -0.26 5.56 8.71
N LYS A 20 -1.08 4.93 9.56
CA LYS A 20 -0.82 3.56 10.06
C LYS A 20 -0.88 2.51 8.94
N LEU A 21 -1.80 2.68 8.00
CA LEU A 21 -1.88 1.83 6.82
C LEU A 21 -0.60 1.92 5.98
N LEU A 22 -0.15 3.13 5.66
CA LEU A 22 1.07 3.33 4.87
C LEU A 22 2.34 3.08 5.67
N ALA A 23 2.31 3.09 7.01
CA ALA A 23 3.48 2.85 7.84
C ALA A 23 4.10 1.45 7.59
N GLY A 24 5.42 1.38 7.74
CA GLY A 24 6.20 0.17 7.55
C GLY A 24 7.21 0.31 6.42
N LYS A 25 8.08 -0.69 6.29
CA LYS A 25 9.21 -0.63 5.35
C LYS A 25 8.79 -0.71 3.88
N TRP A 26 7.78 -1.52 3.57
CA TRP A 26 7.53 -1.93 2.19
C TRP A 26 6.34 -1.22 1.53
N LYS A 27 5.33 -0.83 2.30
CA LYS A 27 4.10 -0.21 1.74
C LYS A 27 4.34 1.18 1.13
N PRO A 28 5.12 2.09 1.75
CA PRO A 28 5.47 3.36 1.11
C PRO A 28 6.22 3.14 -0.19
N GLU A 29 7.15 2.18 -0.21
CA GLU A 29 7.97 1.89 -1.39
C GLU A 29 7.14 1.29 -2.53
N ILE A 30 6.26 0.32 -2.23
CA ILE A 30 5.31 -0.22 -3.21
C ILE A 30 4.40 0.88 -3.75
N PHE A 31 3.85 1.72 -2.87
CA PHE A 31 2.98 2.82 -3.27
C PHE A 31 3.72 3.84 -4.16
N ARG A 32 4.96 4.19 -3.81
CA ARG A 32 5.84 5.06 -4.61
C ARG A 32 6.03 4.52 -6.02
N LEU A 33 6.39 3.25 -6.16
CA LEU A 33 6.55 2.59 -7.46
C LEU A 33 5.22 2.57 -8.24
N ALA A 34 4.08 2.39 -7.57
CA ALA A 34 2.77 2.43 -8.21
C ALA A 34 2.44 3.81 -8.81
N THR A 35 3.08 4.89 -8.32
CA THR A 35 2.92 6.23 -8.90
C THR A 35 3.59 6.39 -10.27
N ASP A 36 4.56 5.52 -10.57
CA ASP A 36 5.31 5.56 -11.84
C ASP A 36 4.69 4.65 -12.91
N GLY A 37 3.83 3.70 -12.52
CA GLY A 37 3.13 2.83 -13.47
C GLY A 37 2.55 1.55 -12.84
N PRO A 38 2.03 0.63 -13.69
CA PRO A 38 1.50 -0.64 -13.24
C PRO A 38 2.60 -1.52 -12.63
N LEU A 39 2.26 -2.20 -11.55
CA LEU A 39 3.18 -3.06 -10.83
C LEU A 39 2.91 -4.53 -11.12
N ARG A 40 3.98 -5.27 -11.37
CA ARG A 40 3.95 -6.74 -11.43
C ARG A 40 4.65 -7.33 -10.23
N PHE A 41 4.09 -8.39 -9.67
CA PHE A 41 4.65 -9.07 -8.49
C PHE A 41 6.11 -9.47 -8.68
N SER A 42 6.46 -10.01 -9.85
CA SER A 42 7.83 -10.41 -10.18
C SER A 42 8.78 -9.24 -10.36
N SER A 43 8.32 -8.10 -10.88
CA SER A 43 9.10 -6.86 -10.96
C SER A 43 9.38 -6.31 -9.56
N LEU A 44 8.36 -6.23 -8.71
CA LEU A 44 8.48 -5.75 -7.34
C LEU A 44 9.48 -6.57 -6.51
N LEU A 45 9.49 -7.90 -6.67
CA LEU A 45 10.49 -8.76 -6.01
C LEU A 45 11.93 -8.50 -6.45
N ARG A 46 12.15 -7.95 -7.64
CA ARG A 46 13.48 -7.63 -8.16
C ARG A 46 13.90 -6.21 -7.81
N GLU A 47 12.96 -5.26 -7.85
CA GLU A 47 13.22 -3.85 -7.58
C GLU A 47 13.37 -3.56 -6.09
N ILE A 48 12.56 -4.22 -5.25
CA ILE A 48 12.58 -4.03 -3.81
C ILE A 48 13.54 -5.05 -3.18
N GLU A 49 14.79 -4.65 -2.99
CA GLU A 49 15.81 -5.53 -2.42
C GLU A 49 15.45 -5.96 -0.98
N GLY A 50 15.52 -7.27 -0.72
CA GLY A 50 15.32 -7.85 0.60
C GLY A 50 13.86 -8.10 1.00
N ILE A 51 12.87 -7.82 0.15
CA ILE A 51 11.50 -8.25 0.38
C ILE A 51 11.33 -9.72 -0.02
N ASN A 52 10.70 -10.53 0.84
CA ASN A 52 10.34 -11.89 0.49
C ASN A 52 8.92 -11.96 -0.13
N LYS A 53 8.62 -13.08 -0.79
CA LYS A 53 7.33 -13.30 -1.48
C LYS A 53 6.12 -13.16 -0.56
N GLN A 54 6.21 -13.67 0.67
CA GLN A 54 5.11 -13.63 1.62
C GLN A 54 4.82 -12.21 2.07
N THR A 55 5.86 -11.46 2.46
CA THR A 55 5.76 -10.07 2.88
C THR A 55 5.24 -9.18 1.76
N LEU A 56 5.71 -9.37 0.52
CA LEU A 56 5.19 -8.64 -0.63
C LEU A 56 3.70 -8.93 -0.88
N SER A 57 3.31 -10.21 -0.82
CA SER A 57 1.91 -10.62 -1.00
C SER A 57 0.99 -9.99 0.05
N VAL A 58 1.42 -9.99 1.33
CA VAL A 58 0.65 -9.34 2.41
C VAL A 58 0.56 -7.83 2.17
N ALA A 59 1.67 -7.16 1.84
CA ALA A 59 1.67 -5.72 1.63
C ALA A 59 0.77 -5.29 0.45
N LEU A 60 0.82 -6.01 -0.68
CA LEU A 60 -0.06 -5.76 -1.82
C LEU A 60 -1.54 -5.96 -1.45
N ARG A 61 -1.83 -7.02 -0.70
CA ARG A 61 -3.20 -7.30 -0.22
C ARG A 61 -3.70 -6.21 0.72
N GLU A 62 -2.89 -5.74 1.67
CA GLU A 62 -3.26 -4.65 2.58
C GLU A 62 -3.56 -3.35 1.81
N LEU A 63 -2.77 -3.03 0.79
CA LEU A 63 -2.98 -1.86 -0.06
C LEU A 63 -4.23 -1.99 -0.95
N GLU A 64 -4.53 -3.20 -1.43
CA GLU A 64 -5.76 -3.52 -2.17
C GLU A 64 -7.00 -3.43 -1.26
N GLU A 65 -6.95 -4.01 -0.07
CA GLU A 65 -8.05 -3.97 0.93
C GLU A 65 -8.33 -2.55 1.43
N ALA A 66 -7.30 -1.72 1.53
CA ALA A 66 -7.45 -0.29 1.82
C ALA A 66 -7.94 0.52 0.61
N GLY A 67 -8.11 -0.13 -0.53
CA GLY A 67 -8.58 0.48 -1.77
C GLY A 67 -7.57 1.44 -2.38
N LEU A 68 -6.28 1.39 -2.05
CA LEU A 68 -5.23 2.23 -2.68
C LEU A 68 -4.71 1.62 -3.97
N LEU A 69 -4.74 0.29 -4.07
CA LEU A 69 -4.40 -0.45 -5.28
C LEU A 69 -5.62 -1.24 -5.78
N GLU A 70 -5.64 -1.46 -7.09
CA GLU A 70 -6.58 -2.37 -7.74
C GLU A 70 -5.81 -3.44 -8.50
N LYS A 71 -6.28 -4.69 -8.42
CA LYS A 71 -5.67 -5.84 -9.07
C LYS A 71 -6.37 -6.12 -10.40
N VAL A 72 -5.61 -6.12 -11.49
CA VAL A 72 -6.10 -6.38 -12.84
C VAL A 72 -5.48 -7.66 -13.38
N VAL A 73 -6.33 -8.54 -13.94
CA VAL A 73 -5.88 -9.73 -14.66
C VAL A 73 -5.77 -9.39 -16.14
N VAL A 74 -4.54 -9.23 -16.62
CA VAL A 74 -4.25 -8.97 -18.03
C VAL A 74 -4.36 -10.27 -18.81
N ARG A 75 -5.42 -10.38 -19.62
CA ARG A 75 -5.78 -11.59 -20.39
C ARG A 75 -5.05 -11.73 -21.73
N GLU A 76 -4.25 -10.74 -22.10
CA GLU A 76 -3.39 -10.81 -23.27
C GLU A 76 -2.20 -11.73 -23.02
N LYS A 77 -1.63 -12.35 -24.06
CA LYS A 77 -0.46 -13.21 -23.91
C LYS A 77 0.81 -12.35 -23.70
N PRO A 78 1.65 -12.66 -22.69
CA PRO A 78 1.47 -13.68 -21.67
C PRO A 78 0.48 -13.27 -20.57
N LEU A 79 -0.39 -14.20 -20.13
CA LEU A 79 -1.35 -13.95 -19.06
C LEU A 79 -0.62 -13.56 -17.77
N HIS A 80 -0.96 -12.42 -17.18
CA HIS A 80 -0.34 -11.96 -15.94
C HIS A 80 -1.28 -11.08 -15.10
N ILE A 81 -0.80 -10.73 -13.91
CA ILE A 81 -1.49 -9.85 -12.96
C ILE A 81 -0.69 -8.57 -12.86
N GLU A 82 -1.40 -7.45 -12.88
CA GLU A 82 -0.87 -6.13 -12.62
C GLU A 82 -1.65 -5.45 -11.50
N TYR A 83 -0.97 -4.59 -10.77
CA TYR A 83 -1.56 -3.75 -9.74
C TYR A 83 -1.45 -2.29 -10.17
N TYR A 84 -2.56 -1.57 -10.09
CA TYR A 84 -2.66 -0.16 -10.46
C TYR A 84 -3.04 0.66 -9.23
N LEU A 85 -2.70 1.93 -9.21
CA LEU A 85 -3.33 2.85 -8.27
C LEU A 85 -4.82 2.94 -8.59
N SER A 86 -5.64 2.75 -7.56
CA SER A 86 -7.07 3.04 -7.64
C SER A 86 -7.31 4.55 -7.76
N GLU A 87 -8.56 4.96 -7.96
CA GLU A 87 -8.92 6.39 -7.93
C GLU A 87 -8.59 7.07 -6.59
N SER A 88 -8.82 6.40 -5.46
CA SER A 88 -8.43 6.95 -4.15
C SER A 88 -6.91 6.97 -3.98
N GLY A 89 -6.20 5.94 -4.46
CA GLY A 89 -4.75 5.89 -4.51
C GLY A 89 -4.16 7.06 -5.30
N LYS A 90 -4.69 7.34 -6.49
CA LYS A 90 -4.31 8.50 -7.32
C LYS A 90 -4.55 9.83 -6.58
N SER A 91 -5.68 9.95 -5.88
CA SER A 91 -5.99 11.16 -5.10
C SER A 91 -5.01 11.41 -3.93
N LEU A 92 -4.36 10.35 -3.43
CA LEU A 92 -3.37 10.41 -2.35
C LEU A 92 -1.96 10.77 -2.84
N VAL A 93 -1.65 10.55 -4.12
CA VAL A 93 -0.31 10.81 -4.70
C VAL A 93 0.21 12.23 -4.43
N PRO A 94 -0.57 13.32 -4.60
CA PRO A 94 -0.07 14.66 -4.33
C PRO A 94 0.30 14.90 -2.87
N VAL A 95 -0.38 14.26 -1.92
CA VAL A 95 -0.08 14.33 -0.49
C VAL A 95 1.16 13.50 -0.18
N PHE A 96 1.25 12.29 -0.73
CA PHE A 96 2.42 11.42 -0.57
C PHE A 96 3.70 12.08 -1.10
N ARG A 97 3.65 12.69 -2.28
CA ARG A 97 4.76 13.46 -2.89
C ARG A 97 5.19 14.67 -2.04
N GLN A 98 4.29 15.24 -1.23
CA GLN A 98 4.67 16.29 -0.28
C GLN A 98 5.44 15.70 0.91
N LEU A 99 5.06 14.54 1.41
CA LEU A 99 5.80 13.85 2.48
C LEU A 99 7.23 13.49 2.04
N GLU A 100 7.42 13.05 0.80
CA GLU A 100 8.75 12.76 0.24
C GLU A 100 9.68 13.97 0.24
N LYS A 101 9.15 15.19 0.10
CA LYS A 101 9.94 16.43 0.10
C LYS A 101 10.35 16.89 1.51
N LEU A 102 9.79 16.30 2.56
CA LEU A 102 10.08 16.64 3.95
C LEU A 102 11.23 15.80 4.54
N ALA A 103 11.65 14.75 3.83
CA ALA A 103 12.77 13.89 4.19
C ALA A 103 14.04 14.31 3.43
#